data_AF-A0A903VEB3-F1
#
_entry.id   AF-A0A903VEB3-F1
#
_cell.length_a   1.000
_cell.length_b   1.000
_cell.length_c   1.000
_cell.angle_alpha   90.00
_cell.angle_beta   90.00
_cell.angle_gamma   90.00
#
_symmetry.space_group_name_H-M   'P 1'
#
loop_
_entity.id
_entity.type
_entity.pdbx_description
1 polymer ?
#
loop_
_entity_poly.entity_id
_entity_poly.type
_entity_poly.pdbx_seq_one_letter_code
_entity_poly.pdbx_strand_id
1 'polypeptide(L)'
;MLEVWSEIADAVVKGAQQAGYRYLDYNAGDLIGVSYLQAHTRKGHRATGGNAYLKDVIHRPNLHILTRSWVTKVLIDPKTKQATGVRFVNGRRSYTVWASREVILSAGAFESAKLLMLSGVGPAKHLQKHDIKVIQNSPVGKQVTEHGGVFGPVFIIHNDPDGLHSLEQLASISEITKFRSGRGPMTSNSVETLMYIKSPVAEDPDPEIPDVEIMQAFITFGFDSSPSTKFAYQLSDEVDEEYFRPLNNMRAFMYLPMLLRARARGKLRLKSTNPFHHPEFKYQYFEDERDVDALVYGILHAINVTSQPAFEHLGVELYAKKVPGCENFKFNTLEYWRCHVRTLTATFQHQVATCKMGPAKDPEAVVDHRLRVHGITGLRVADVGNHSRIANRPH
;
A
#
# COMPACT_ATOMS: atom_id res chain seq x y z
N MET A 1 -14.16 22.48 -17.27
CA MET A 1 -14.13 21.24 -16.50
C MET A 1 -12.84 21.21 -15.72
N LEU A 2 -12.86 20.78 -14.45
CA LEU A 2 -11.64 20.54 -13.71
C LEU A 2 -11.05 19.24 -14.28
N GLU A 3 -10.18 19.33 -15.28
CA GLU A 3 -9.42 18.17 -15.74
C GLU A 3 -8.47 17.77 -14.62
N VAL A 4 -8.84 16.76 -13.83
CA VAL A 4 -7.95 16.16 -12.80
C VAL A 4 -7.24 14.91 -13.34
N TRP A 5 -7.50 14.53 -14.60
CA TRP A 5 -7.00 13.32 -15.25
C TRP A 5 -6.28 13.71 -16.54
N SER A 6 -5.12 13.10 -16.80
CA SER A 6 -4.34 13.35 -18.01
C SER A 6 -4.96 12.72 -19.27
N GLU A 7 -4.49 13.14 -20.44
CA GLU A 7 -4.82 12.47 -21.71
C GLU A 7 -4.38 10.99 -21.73
N ILE A 8 -3.35 10.63 -20.93
CA ILE A 8 -2.90 9.25 -20.76
C ILE A 8 -4.01 8.45 -20.06
N ALA A 9 -4.59 8.98 -18.99
CA ALA A 9 -5.69 8.33 -18.27
C ALA A 9 -6.91 8.11 -19.18
N ASP A 10 -7.25 9.11 -19.99
CA ASP A 10 -8.32 9.02 -20.99
C ASP A 10 -8.04 7.93 -22.03
N ALA A 11 -6.79 7.85 -22.53
CA ALA A 11 -6.37 6.82 -23.47
C ALA A 11 -6.43 5.42 -22.83
N VAL A 12 -6.05 5.27 -21.56
CA VAL A 12 -6.15 4.01 -20.82
C VAL A 12 -7.60 3.56 -20.68
N VAL A 13 -8.52 4.43 -20.26
CA VAL A 13 -9.94 4.08 -20.12
C VAL A 13 -10.55 3.68 -21.47
N LYS A 14 -10.34 4.50 -22.51
CA LYS A 14 -10.86 4.22 -23.86
C LYS A 14 -10.22 2.97 -24.47
N GLY A 15 -8.91 2.79 -24.29
CA GLY A 15 -8.18 1.61 -24.75
C GLY A 15 -8.67 0.35 -24.05
N ALA A 16 -8.92 0.40 -22.75
CA ALA A 16 -9.49 -0.73 -22.04
C ALA A 16 -10.90 -1.07 -22.54
N GLN A 17 -11.74 -0.08 -22.84
CA GLN A 17 -13.04 -0.31 -23.48
C GLN A 17 -12.93 -0.97 -24.86
N GLN A 18 -11.98 -0.52 -25.68
CA GLN A 18 -11.68 -1.12 -27.00
C GLN A 18 -11.15 -2.56 -26.87
N ALA A 19 -10.41 -2.86 -25.80
CA ALA A 19 -9.96 -4.20 -25.46
C ALA A 19 -11.05 -5.09 -24.82
N GLY A 20 -12.28 -4.58 -24.65
CA GLY A 20 -13.44 -5.35 -24.17
C GLY A 20 -13.76 -5.18 -22.67
N TYR A 21 -13.08 -4.30 -21.95
CA TYR A 21 -13.35 -4.02 -20.55
C TYR A 21 -14.49 -3.01 -20.38
N ARG A 22 -15.34 -3.22 -19.38
CA ARG A 22 -16.40 -2.26 -19.04
C ARG A 22 -15.81 -1.07 -18.29
N TYR A 23 -16.28 0.13 -18.62
CA TYR A 23 -16.14 1.28 -17.72
C TYR A 23 -17.16 1.14 -16.60
N LEU A 24 -16.72 1.22 -15.34
CA LEU A 24 -17.59 1.01 -14.17
C LEU A 24 -17.15 1.84 -12.96
N ASP A 25 -18.02 1.91 -11.96
CA ASP A 25 -17.65 2.36 -10.62
C ASP A 25 -17.26 1.13 -9.79
N TYR A 26 -15.96 0.97 -9.54
CA TYR A 26 -15.41 -0.19 -8.85
C TYR A 26 -15.83 -0.27 -7.38
N ASN A 27 -16.42 0.80 -6.85
CA ASN A 27 -16.98 0.87 -5.50
C ASN A 27 -18.48 0.55 -5.44
N ALA A 28 -19.14 0.38 -6.59
CA ALA A 28 -20.57 0.10 -6.68
C ALA A 28 -20.92 -1.40 -6.67
N GLY A 29 -19.93 -2.31 -6.76
CA GLY A 29 -20.10 -3.75 -6.62
C GLY A 29 -19.75 -4.58 -7.87
N ASP A 30 -19.81 -3.98 -9.07
CA ASP A 30 -19.23 -4.57 -10.28
C ASP A 30 -17.71 -4.34 -10.24
N LEU A 31 -16.91 -5.41 -10.28
CA LEU A 31 -15.48 -5.31 -10.00
C LEU A 31 -14.59 -5.39 -11.23
N ILE A 32 -14.96 -6.17 -12.25
CA ILE A 32 -14.10 -6.41 -13.42
C ILE A 32 -14.34 -5.34 -14.49
N GLY A 33 -13.36 -4.49 -14.68
CA GLY A 33 -13.44 -3.37 -15.61
C GLY A 33 -12.36 -2.32 -15.34
N VAL A 34 -12.53 -1.17 -15.98
CA VAL A 34 -11.63 -0.02 -15.89
C VAL A 34 -12.38 1.18 -15.31
N SER A 35 -11.68 2.03 -14.57
CA SER A 35 -12.21 3.33 -14.15
C SER A 35 -11.11 4.34 -13.91
N TYR A 36 -11.53 5.59 -13.81
CA TYR A 36 -10.70 6.66 -13.28
C TYR A 36 -10.55 6.50 -11.75
N LEU A 37 -9.36 6.74 -11.22
CA LEU A 37 -9.12 6.64 -9.78
C LEU A 37 -9.93 7.70 -9.02
N GLN A 38 -10.68 7.26 -8.02
CA GLN A 38 -11.28 8.12 -7.01
C GLN A 38 -10.29 8.33 -5.86
N ALA A 39 -9.71 9.54 -5.76
CA ALA A 39 -8.75 9.86 -4.71
C ALA A 39 -9.41 10.55 -3.51
N HIS A 40 -8.92 10.29 -2.29
CA HIS A 40 -9.30 11.03 -1.08
C HIS A 40 -8.76 12.47 -1.09
N THR A 41 -9.45 13.36 -1.79
CA THR A 41 -9.10 14.76 -1.93
C THR A 41 -10.29 15.67 -1.67
N ARG A 42 -10.01 16.93 -1.30
CA ARG A 42 -11.00 17.99 -1.15
C ARG A 42 -10.43 19.26 -1.76
N LYS A 43 -11.06 19.75 -2.83
CA LYS A 43 -10.60 20.94 -3.59
C LYS A 43 -9.13 20.82 -4.07
N GLY A 44 -8.75 19.67 -4.62
CA GLY A 44 -7.39 19.42 -5.12
C GLY A 44 -6.32 19.21 -4.03
N HIS A 45 -6.70 19.14 -2.75
CA HIS A 45 -5.78 18.87 -1.65
C HIS A 45 -6.10 17.53 -0.98
N ARG A 46 -5.06 16.83 -0.50
CA ARG A 46 -5.18 15.57 0.24
C ARG A 46 -6.13 15.69 1.45
N ALA A 47 -7.13 14.82 1.51
CA ALA A 47 -7.94 14.61 2.70
C ALA A 47 -7.33 13.49 3.55
N THR A 48 -7.18 13.71 4.86
CA THR A 48 -6.61 12.76 5.82
C THR A 48 -7.56 12.56 6.97
N GLY A 49 -7.41 11.46 7.72
CA GLY A 49 -8.22 11.25 8.94
C GLY A 49 -8.13 12.42 9.93
N GLY A 50 -6.94 13.05 10.05
CA GLY A 50 -6.75 14.21 10.90
C GLY A 50 -7.52 15.45 10.44
N ASN A 51 -7.45 15.79 9.16
CA ASN A 51 -8.14 17.00 8.67
C ASN A 51 -9.65 16.81 8.48
N ALA A 52 -10.10 15.58 8.21
CA ALA A 52 -11.50 15.26 7.98
C ALA A 52 -12.28 15.09 9.29
N TYR A 53 -11.67 14.47 10.32
CA TYR A 53 -12.38 14.14 11.57
C TYR A 53 -11.97 14.97 12.78
N LEU A 54 -10.72 15.47 12.85
CA LEU A 54 -10.20 16.12 14.07
C LEU A 54 -10.15 17.66 13.97
N LYS A 55 -9.88 18.20 12.78
CA LYS A 55 -9.65 19.65 12.59
C LYS A 55 -10.78 20.51 13.17
N ASP A 56 -12.03 20.16 12.89
CA ASP A 56 -13.19 20.99 13.26
C ASP A 56 -13.64 20.77 14.71
N VAL A 57 -13.08 19.78 15.41
CA VAL A 57 -13.51 19.37 16.77
C VAL A 57 -12.40 19.48 17.82
N ILE A 58 -11.20 19.93 17.44
CA ILE A 58 -10.03 20.04 18.34
C ILE A 58 -10.27 20.97 19.54
N HIS A 59 -11.22 21.91 19.43
CA HIS A 59 -11.57 22.86 20.48
C HIS A 59 -12.52 22.29 21.54
N ARG A 60 -13.04 21.07 21.37
CA ARG A 60 -13.97 20.47 22.33
C ARG A 60 -13.25 20.17 23.66
N PRO A 61 -13.80 20.58 24.81
CA PRO A 61 -13.11 20.45 26.10
C PRO A 61 -12.91 19.00 26.56
N ASN A 62 -13.64 18.04 25.96
CA ASN A 62 -13.54 16.61 26.24
C ASN A 62 -12.61 15.85 25.27
N LEU A 63 -11.89 16.54 24.40
CA LEU A 63 -10.92 15.95 23.48
C LEU A 63 -9.53 16.53 23.73
N HIS A 64 -8.60 15.68 24.14
CA HIS A 64 -7.21 16.06 24.35
C HIS A 64 -6.31 15.36 23.34
N ILE A 65 -5.61 16.12 22.51
CA ILE A 65 -4.68 15.60 21.49
C ILE A 65 -3.26 15.95 21.89
N LEU A 66 -2.45 14.92 22.19
CA LEU A 66 -1.04 15.07 22.50
C LEU A 66 -0.21 14.62 21.30
N THR A 67 0.36 15.58 20.57
CA THR A 67 1.30 15.29 19.47
C THR A 67 2.70 14.98 20.02
N ARG A 68 3.58 14.41 19.19
CA ARG A 68 4.98 14.09 19.55
C ARG A 68 5.09 13.25 20.84
N SER A 69 4.13 12.35 21.03
CA SER A 69 3.98 11.50 22.21
C SER A 69 4.02 10.04 21.79
N TRP A 70 5.13 9.35 22.05
CA TRP A 70 5.36 7.97 21.61
C TRP A 70 4.95 7.00 22.72
N VAL A 71 3.87 6.25 22.50
CA VAL A 71 3.41 5.22 23.46
C VAL A 71 4.42 4.07 23.50
N THR A 72 4.89 3.70 24.68
CA THR A 72 5.91 2.66 24.88
C THR A 72 5.36 1.40 25.54
N LYS A 73 4.24 1.50 26.27
CA LYS A 73 3.62 0.36 26.95
C LYS A 73 2.14 0.59 27.26
N VAL A 74 1.32 -0.44 27.09
CA VAL A 74 -0.02 -0.54 27.70
C VAL A 74 0.13 -1.09 29.11
N LEU A 75 -0.49 -0.42 30.07
CA LEU A 75 -0.50 -0.86 31.46
C LEU A 75 -1.63 -1.87 31.64
N ILE A 76 -1.28 -3.11 31.98
CA ILE A 76 -2.22 -4.22 32.16
C ILE A 76 -1.96 -4.86 33.52
N ASP A 77 -3.01 -5.00 34.32
CA ASP A 77 -2.93 -5.71 35.59
C ASP A 77 -2.73 -7.23 35.31
N PRO A 78 -1.66 -7.86 35.82
CA PRO A 78 -1.35 -9.25 35.50
C PRO A 78 -2.29 -10.27 36.16
N LYS A 79 -3.06 -9.88 37.18
CA LYS A 79 -4.02 -10.73 37.89
C LYS A 79 -5.42 -10.60 37.26
N THR A 80 -5.92 -9.38 37.11
CA THR A 80 -7.27 -9.13 36.57
C THR A 80 -7.32 -9.14 35.05
N LYS A 81 -6.15 -9.05 34.39
CA LYS A 81 -6.01 -8.88 32.93
C LYS A 81 -6.78 -7.69 32.38
N GLN A 82 -6.87 -6.61 33.16
CA GLN A 82 -7.51 -5.36 32.74
C GLN A 82 -6.45 -4.36 32.28
N ALA A 83 -6.66 -3.74 31.12
CA ALA A 83 -5.89 -2.58 30.70
C ALA A 83 -6.35 -1.32 31.44
N THR A 84 -5.41 -0.60 32.05
CA THR A 84 -5.68 0.52 32.96
C THR A 84 -5.10 1.85 32.49
N GLY A 85 -4.31 1.86 31.41
CA GLY A 85 -3.71 3.07 30.88
C GLY A 85 -2.54 2.80 29.94
N VAL A 86 -1.78 3.86 29.66
CA VAL A 86 -0.58 3.79 28.81
C VAL A 86 0.57 4.60 29.41
N ARG A 87 1.79 4.15 29.10
CA ARG A 87 3.02 4.91 29.29
C ARG A 87 3.50 5.42 27.94
N PHE A 88 3.91 6.68 27.88
CA PHE A 88 4.45 7.29 26.66
C PHE A 88 5.61 8.23 26.97
N VAL A 89 6.40 8.53 25.95
CA VAL A 89 7.49 9.50 26.00
C VAL A 89 7.12 10.72 25.19
N ASN A 90 7.29 11.91 25.77
CA ASN A 90 7.17 13.19 25.08
C ASN A 90 8.43 14.02 25.38
N GLY A 91 9.17 14.35 24.33
CA GLY A 91 10.53 14.88 24.46
C GLY A 91 11.45 13.87 25.14
N ARG A 92 12.02 14.23 26.29
CA ARG A 92 12.92 13.37 27.09
C ARG A 92 12.27 12.81 28.35
N ARG A 93 10.95 13.02 28.54
CA ARG A 93 10.23 12.64 29.75
C ARG A 93 9.23 11.54 29.48
N SER A 94 9.09 10.65 30.45
CA SER A 94 8.11 9.56 30.46
C SER A 94 6.90 9.98 31.27
N TYR A 95 5.72 9.73 30.73
CA TYR A 95 4.43 10.07 31.34
C TYR A 95 3.55 8.82 31.40
N THR A 96 2.64 8.82 32.36
CA THR A 96 1.60 7.78 32.49
C THR A 96 0.24 8.45 32.49
N VAL A 97 -0.67 7.92 31.67
CA VAL A 97 -2.07 8.33 31.64
C VAL A 97 -2.95 7.11 31.89
N TRP A 98 -3.89 7.28 32.81
CA TRP A 98 -4.83 6.23 33.22
C TRP A 98 -6.12 6.33 32.41
N ALA A 99 -6.70 5.18 32.09
CA ALA A 99 -7.96 5.05 31.39
C ALA A 99 -9.00 4.41 32.32
N SER A 100 -10.10 5.11 32.58
CA SER A 100 -11.18 4.61 33.44
C SER A 100 -12.14 3.64 32.73
N ARG A 101 -12.10 3.60 31.39
CA ARG A 101 -12.99 2.77 30.57
C ARG A 101 -12.21 1.78 29.72
N GLU A 102 -11.52 2.28 28.70
CA GLU A 102 -10.84 1.45 27.72
C GLU A 102 -9.58 2.14 27.17
N VAL A 103 -8.62 1.32 26.72
CA VAL A 103 -7.48 1.70 25.88
C VAL A 103 -7.75 1.16 24.47
N ILE A 104 -7.64 2.01 23.45
CA ILE A 104 -7.82 1.62 22.04
C ILE A 104 -6.50 1.87 21.31
N LEU A 105 -5.91 0.81 20.77
CA LEU A 105 -4.71 0.89 19.94
C LEU A 105 -5.10 1.17 18.50
N SER A 106 -4.55 2.25 17.94
CA SER A 106 -4.72 2.65 16.54
C SER A 106 -3.38 3.11 15.96
N ALA A 107 -2.30 2.39 16.28
CA ALA A 107 -0.93 2.74 15.88
C ALA A 107 -0.55 2.15 14.50
N GLY A 108 -1.48 1.48 13.84
CA GLY A 108 -1.26 0.81 12.55
C GLY A 108 -0.75 -0.61 12.73
N ALA A 109 -0.68 -1.36 11.62
CA ALA A 109 -0.43 -2.80 11.66
C ALA A 109 0.83 -3.18 12.45
N PHE A 110 1.93 -2.46 12.26
CA PHE A 110 3.19 -2.84 12.89
C PHE A 110 3.29 -2.39 14.35
N GLU A 111 2.98 -1.13 14.61
CA GLU A 111 3.21 -0.54 15.94
C GLU A 111 2.19 -1.02 16.97
N SER A 112 0.94 -1.29 16.59
CA SER A 112 -0.05 -1.87 17.53
C SER A 112 0.37 -3.28 17.97
N ALA A 113 0.82 -4.12 17.03
CA ALA A 113 1.33 -5.45 17.35
C ALA A 113 2.61 -5.40 18.20
N LYS A 114 3.55 -4.50 17.86
CA LYS A 114 4.76 -4.28 18.65
C LYS A 114 4.43 -3.86 20.08
N LEU A 115 3.51 -2.91 20.23
CA LEU A 115 3.11 -2.37 21.52
C LEU A 115 2.41 -3.44 22.38
N LEU A 116 1.54 -4.27 21.81
CA LEU A 116 0.96 -5.43 22.50
C LEU A 116 2.05 -6.37 23.03
N MET A 117 3.01 -6.74 22.18
CA MET A 117 4.11 -7.63 22.57
C MET A 117 4.96 -7.01 23.70
N LEU A 118 5.35 -5.74 23.59
CA LEU A 118 6.07 -5.01 24.66
C LEU A 118 5.27 -4.89 25.96
N SER A 119 3.94 -5.01 25.87
CA SER A 119 3.01 -4.97 27.00
C SER A 119 2.73 -6.35 27.59
N GLY A 120 3.36 -7.41 27.09
CA GLY A 120 3.19 -8.78 27.60
C GLY A 120 2.04 -9.56 26.94
N VAL A 121 1.49 -9.07 25.83
CA VAL A 121 0.43 -9.73 25.04
C VAL A 121 1.00 -10.16 23.70
N GLY A 122 1.24 -11.45 23.51
CA GLY A 122 1.91 -11.97 22.31
C GLY A 122 2.41 -13.40 22.46
N PRO A 123 3.18 -13.93 21.50
CA PRO A 123 3.58 -15.33 21.52
C PRO A 123 4.49 -15.61 22.74
N ALA A 124 4.05 -16.45 23.68
CA ALA A 124 4.69 -16.59 24.99
C ALA A 124 6.20 -16.91 24.90
N LYS A 125 6.59 -17.87 24.05
CA LYS A 125 7.99 -18.24 23.82
C LYS A 125 8.83 -17.08 23.27
N HIS A 126 8.24 -16.21 22.45
CA HIS A 126 8.92 -15.04 21.90
C HIS A 126 9.12 -13.97 22.98
N LEU A 127 8.08 -13.69 23.77
CA LEU A 127 8.14 -12.72 24.86
C LEU A 127 9.17 -13.13 25.93
N GLN A 128 9.19 -14.41 26.30
CA GLN A 128 10.17 -14.96 27.25
C GLN A 128 11.62 -14.81 26.78
N LYS A 129 11.89 -14.99 25.46
CA LYS A 129 13.23 -14.76 24.89
C LYS A 129 13.72 -13.32 24.99
N HIS A 130 12.82 -12.37 25.22
CA HIS A 130 13.13 -10.95 25.43
C HIS A 130 12.95 -10.53 26.90
N ASP A 131 12.83 -11.48 27.83
CA ASP A 131 12.59 -11.21 29.26
C ASP A 131 11.33 -10.38 29.53
N ILE A 132 10.32 -10.48 28.64
CA ILE A 132 9.02 -9.84 28.82
C ILE A 132 8.10 -10.80 29.56
N LYS A 133 7.57 -10.36 30.70
CA LYS A 133 6.53 -11.08 31.44
C LYS A 133 5.30 -11.32 30.54
N VAL A 134 4.95 -12.59 30.35
CA VAL A 134 3.76 -13.00 29.60
C VAL A 134 2.52 -12.75 30.46
N ILE A 135 1.66 -11.83 30.01
CA ILE A 135 0.33 -11.58 30.59
C ILE A 135 -0.72 -12.41 29.85
N GLN A 136 -0.61 -12.45 28.52
CA GLN A 136 -1.50 -13.23 27.67
C GLN A 136 -0.71 -13.82 26.51
N ASN A 137 -0.74 -15.17 26.40
CA ASN A 137 -0.28 -15.85 25.21
C ASN A 137 -1.26 -15.57 24.07
N SER A 138 -0.80 -14.91 23.00
CA SER A 138 -1.64 -14.46 21.89
C SER A 138 -0.85 -14.53 20.58
N PRO A 139 -1.46 -14.85 19.43
CA PRO A 139 -0.76 -14.96 18.15
C PRO A 139 -0.41 -13.61 17.50
N VAL A 140 -0.17 -12.55 18.29
CA VAL A 140 0.22 -11.23 17.81
C VAL A 140 1.45 -11.32 16.91
N GLY A 141 1.39 -10.71 15.73
CA GLY A 141 2.45 -10.69 14.72
C GLY A 141 2.70 -12.04 14.03
N LYS A 142 1.91 -13.08 14.31
CA LYS A 142 2.08 -14.42 13.72
C LYS A 142 1.88 -14.42 12.21
N GLN A 143 1.07 -13.50 11.69
CA GLN A 143 0.77 -13.35 10.28
C GLN A 143 0.83 -11.87 9.88
N VAL A 144 1.34 -11.62 8.68
CA VAL A 144 1.22 -10.36 7.96
C VAL A 144 0.84 -10.70 6.52
N THR A 145 -0.10 -9.95 5.95
CA THR A 145 -0.45 -10.05 4.53
C THR A 145 -0.35 -8.67 3.91
N GLU A 146 0.06 -8.61 2.65
CA GLU A 146 0.30 -7.38 1.90
C GLU A 146 0.00 -7.63 0.41
N HIS A 147 -0.31 -6.58 -0.34
CA HIS A 147 -0.48 -6.66 -1.79
C HIS A 147 0.89 -6.56 -2.48
N GLY A 148 1.49 -7.70 -2.84
CA GLY A 148 2.69 -7.71 -3.67
C GLY A 148 2.36 -7.41 -5.13
N GLY A 149 3.25 -6.72 -5.83
CA GLY A 149 3.09 -6.51 -7.27
C GLY A 149 4.39 -6.22 -7.99
N VAL A 150 4.30 -5.43 -9.06
CA VAL A 150 5.43 -5.15 -9.95
C VAL A 150 5.36 -3.72 -10.48
N PHE A 151 6.53 -3.07 -10.58
CA PHE A 151 6.66 -1.81 -11.31
C PHE A 151 6.83 -2.08 -12.81
N GLY A 152 5.97 -1.48 -13.63
CA GLY A 152 5.96 -1.66 -15.07
C GLY A 152 4.88 -2.64 -15.56
N PRO A 153 4.71 -2.79 -16.88
CA PRO A 153 5.57 -2.29 -17.96
C PRO A 153 5.58 -0.77 -18.10
N VAL A 154 6.63 -0.24 -18.71
CA VAL A 154 6.83 1.19 -19.01
C VAL A 154 6.54 1.46 -20.48
N PHE A 155 5.91 2.59 -20.77
CA PHE A 155 5.66 3.07 -22.12
C PHE A 155 6.19 4.50 -22.30
N ILE A 156 6.93 4.72 -23.37
CA ILE A 156 7.39 6.04 -23.82
C ILE A 156 6.28 6.68 -24.65
N ILE A 157 6.11 7.99 -24.53
CA ILE A 157 5.16 8.81 -25.29
C ILE A 157 5.96 9.70 -26.24
N HIS A 158 5.73 9.57 -27.55
CA HIS A 158 6.43 10.37 -28.56
C HIS A 158 5.72 11.69 -28.87
N ASN A 159 4.38 11.71 -28.79
CA ASN A 159 3.58 12.92 -28.98
C ASN A 159 3.11 13.42 -27.61
N ASP A 160 3.95 14.20 -26.93
CA ASP A 160 3.71 14.64 -25.56
C ASP A 160 2.54 15.65 -25.49
N PRO A 161 1.43 15.32 -24.78
CA PRO A 161 0.29 16.21 -24.66
C PRO A 161 0.47 17.34 -23.62
N ASP A 162 1.35 17.18 -22.64
CA ASP A 162 1.42 18.04 -21.45
C ASP A 162 2.78 18.69 -21.19
N GLY A 163 3.84 18.22 -21.85
CA GLY A 163 5.20 18.76 -21.71
C GLY A 163 5.81 18.54 -20.32
N LEU A 164 5.24 17.61 -19.54
CA LEU A 164 5.70 17.26 -18.19
C LEU A 164 6.69 16.10 -18.26
N HIS A 165 7.97 16.44 -18.32
CA HIS A 165 9.08 15.50 -18.42
C HIS A 165 9.86 15.32 -17.12
N SER A 166 9.75 16.26 -16.18
CA SER A 166 10.55 16.22 -14.96
C SER A 166 9.86 16.79 -13.72
N LEU A 167 10.36 16.39 -12.55
CA LEU A 167 9.91 16.88 -11.25
C LEU A 167 10.09 18.40 -11.08
N GLU A 168 11.12 18.98 -11.67
CA GLU A 168 11.36 20.44 -11.63
C GLU A 168 10.25 21.21 -12.36
N GLN A 169 9.72 20.66 -13.45
CA GLN A 169 8.60 21.26 -14.17
C GLN A 169 7.31 21.20 -13.36
N LEU A 170 7.06 20.10 -12.64
CA LEU A 170 5.96 20.02 -11.65
C LEU A 170 6.11 21.04 -10.53
N ALA A 171 7.33 21.41 -10.15
CA ALA A 171 7.61 22.39 -9.10
C ALA A 171 7.65 23.85 -9.61
N SER A 172 7.28 24.11 -10.87
CA SER A 172 7.30 25.46 -11.43
C SER A 172 6.27 26.39 -10.78
N ILE A 173 6.50 27.71 -10.87
CA ILE A 173 5.57 28.72 -10.32
C ILE A 173 4.17 28.60 -10.94
N SER A 174 4.08 28.24 -12.22
CA SER A 174 2.81 27.98 -12.92
C SER A 174 2.04 26.85 -12.24
N GLU A 175 2.68 25.70 -12.04
CA GLU A 175 2.04 24.52 -11.44
C GLU A 175 1.69 24.75 -9.97
N ILE A 176 2.54 25.45 -9.21
CA ILE A 176 2.24 25.87 -7.84
C ILE A 176 0.99 26.77 -7.81
N THR A 177 0.85 27.69 -8.76
CA THR A 177 -0.31 28.59 -8.84
C THR A 177 -1.59 27.81 -9.17
N LYS A 178 -1.52 26.85 -10.10
CA LYS A 178 -2.64 25.94 -10.40
C LYS A 178 -3.01 25.13 -9.16
N PHE A 179 -2.03 24.54 -8.46
CA PHE A 179 -2.23 23.74 -7.25
C PHE A 179 -2.96 24.52 -6.15
N ARG A 180 -2.57 25.79 -5.93
CA ARG A 180 -3.24 26.68 -4.96
C ARG A 180 -4.72 26.91 -5.27
N SER A 181 -5.11 26.78 -6.53
CA SER A 181 -6.51 26.85 -6.98
C SER A 181 -7.20 25.48 -7.03
N GLY A 182 -6.56 24.43 -6.52
CA GLY A 182 -7.06 23.06 -6.55
C GLY A 182 -7.04 22.41 -7.93
N ARG A 183 -6.09 22.81 -8.80
CA ARG A 183 -5.96 22.34 -10.18
C ARG A 183 -4.53 21.90 -10.50
N GLY A 184 -4.38 21.19 -11.62
CA GLY A 184 -3.08 20.80 -12.17
C GLY A 184 -2.54 19.49 -11.61
N PRO A 185 -1.45 18.97 -12.22
CA PRO A 185 -0.90 17.64 -11.93
C PRO A 185 -0.45 17.45 -10.47
N MET A 186 -0.09 18.52 -9.76
CA MET A 186 0.22 18.46 -8.32
C MET A 186 -0.97 18.12 -7.42
N THR A 187 -2.20 18.08 -7.98
CA THR A 187 -3.40 17.63 -7.26
C THR A 187 -3.62 16.12 -7.35
N SER A 188 -2.89 15.44 -8.23
CA SER A 188 -2.90 13.99 -8.41
C SER A 188 -1.96 13.28 -7.43
N ASN A 189 -2.21 12.00 -7.18
CA ASN A 189 -1.34 11.08 -6.44
C ASN A 189 -0.49 10.20 -7.40
N SER A 190 -0.31 10.65 -8.64
CA SER A 190 0.39 9.96 -9.73
C SER A 190 -0.37 8.81 -10.39
N VAL A 191 -1.28 8.14 -9.69
CA VAL A 191 -2.14 7.09 -10.26
C VAL A 191 -3.45 7.71 -10.74
N GLU A 192 -3.85 7.45 -11.97
CA GLU A 192 -5.03 8.11 -12.56
C GLU A 192 -6.14 7.15 -12.97
N THR A 193 -5.80 5.88 -13.24
CA THR A 193 -6.78 4.85 -13.58
C THR A 193 -6.50 3.54 -12.85
N LEU A 194 -7.57 2.78 -12.64
CA LEU A 194 -7.54 1.42 -12.11
C LEU A 194 -8.22 0.48 -13.09
N MET A 195 -7.66 -0.71 -13.25
CA MET A 195 -8.30 -1.82 -13.96
C MET A 195 -8.21 -3.08 -13.12
N TYR A 196 -9.29 -3.84 -13.05
CA TYR A 196 -9.38 -5.07 -12.27
C TYR A 196 -9.67 -6.24 -13.19
N ILE A 197 -8.89 -7.31 -13.05
CA ILE A 197 -9.02 -8.50 -13.89
C ILE A 197 -8.95 -9.77 -13.05
N LYS A 198 -9.50 -10.85 -13.61
CA LYS A 198 -9.40 -12.19 -13.06
C LYS A 198 -8.42 -13.01 -13.89
N SER A 199 -7.34 -13.46 -13.26
CA SER A 199 -6.32 -14.29 -13.87
C SER A 199 -6.77 -15.77 -13.94
N PRO A 200 -6.19 -16.57 -14.85
CA PRO A 200 -6.47 -18.01 -14.92
C PRO A 200 -6.02 -18.79 -13.68
N VAL A 201 -5.19 -18.19 -12.82
CA VAL A 201 -4.65 -18.81 -11.59
C VAL A 201 -5.34 -18.31 -10.32
N ALA A 202 -6.43 -17.54 -10.46
CA ALA A 202 -7.23 -17.06 -9.34
C ALA A 202 -7.80 -18.23 -8.52
N GLU A 203 -7.72 -18.14 -7.19
CA GLU A 203 -8.29 -19.19 -6.30
C GLU A 203 -9.80 -19.04 -6.10
N ASP A 204 -10.32 -17.83 -6.28
CA ASP A 204 -11.73 -17.56 -6.03
C ASP A 204 -12.56 -18.12 -7.20
N PRO A 205 -13.53 -19.02 -6.94
CA PRO A 205 -14.32 -19.63 -8.01
C PRO A 205 -15.32 -18.65 -8.64
N ASP A 206 -15.65 -17.55 -7.97
CA ASP A 206 -16.59 -16.56 -8.49
C ASP A 206 -15.94 -15.77 -9.65
N PRO A 207 -16.45 -15.87 -10.89
CA PRO A 207 -15.86 -15.22 -12.04
C PRO A 207 -15.83 -13.68 -11.93
N GLU A 208 -16.65 -13.08 -11.06
CA GLU A 208 -16.72 -11.62 -10.87
C GLU A 208 -15.74 -11.10 -9.82
N ILE A 209 -15.01 -11.97 -9.12
CA ILE A 209 -14.01 -11.58 -8.13
C ILE A 209 -12.61 -11.53 -8.77
N PRO A 210 -12.03 -10.33 -8.94
CA PRO A 210 -10.68 -10.17 -9.48
C PRO A 210 -9.63 -10.63 -8.48
N ASP A 211 -8.46 -11.00 -8.99
CA ASP A 211 -7.26 -11.30 -8.20
C ASP A 211 -6.07 -10.41 -8.58
N VAL A 212 -6.21 -9.59 -9.62
CA VAL A 212 -5.20 -8.62 -10.08
C VAL A 212 -5.84 -7.24 -10.24
N GLU A 213 -5.20 -6.24 -9.65
CA GLU A 213 -5.44 -4.82 -9.89
C GLU A 213 -4.28 -4.27 -10.73
N ILE A 214 -4.59 -3.44 -11.72
CA ILE A 214 -3.63 -2.79 -12.61
C ILE A 214 -3.86 -1.30 -12.46
N MET A 215 -2.96 -0.65 -11.72
CA MET A 215 -2.97 0.81 -11.59
C MET A 215 -2.14 1.41 -12.71
N GLN A 216 -2.56 2.54 -13.27
CA GLN A 216 -1.74 3.31 -14.20
C GLN A 216 -1.21 4.56 -13.52
N ALA A 217 0.11 4.69 -13.47
CA ALA A 217 0.79 5.91 -13.05
C ALA A 217 1.15 6.76 -14.27
N PHE A 218 0.88 8.07 -14.24
CA PHE A 218 1.16 8.99 -15.35
C PHE A 218 2.64 9.38 -15.50
N ILE A 219 3.49 8.88 -14.60
CA ILE A 219 4.94 9.08 -14.59
C ILE A 219 5.65 7.74 -14.34
N THR A 220 6.96 7.71 -14.60
CA THR A 220 7.86 6.61 -14.20
C THR A 220 8.83 7.10 -13.13
N PHE A 221 9.68 6.22 -12.61
CA PHE A 221 10.76 6.64 -11.70
C PHE A 221 11.81 7.54 -12.36
N GLY A 222 12.00 7.48 -13.69
CA GLY A 222 12.88 8.38 -14.43
C GLY A 222 12.36 9.83 -14.52
N PHE A 223 11.14 10.09 -14.04
CA PHE A 223 10.60 11.44 -13.92
C PHE A 223 11.33 12.29 -12.85
N ASP A 224 11.92 11.62 -11.86
CA ASP A 224 12.74 12.23 -10.83
C ASP A 224 14.22 11.98 -11.14
N SER A 225 14.91 13.01 -11.61
CA SER A 225 16.36 12.95 -11.86
C SER A 225 17.20 13.00 -10.57
N SER A 226 16.57 13.28 -9.42
CA SER A 226 17.19 13.28 -8.10
C SER A 226 17.22 11.87 -7.50
N PRO A 227 18.03 11.61 -6.45
CA PRO A 227 18.05 10.31 -5.81
C PRO A 227 16.83 10.04 -4.91
N SER A 228 15.86 10.96 -4.84
CA SER A 228 14.74 10.90 -3.89
C SER A 228 13.85 9.68 -4.13
N THR A 229 13.44 9.46 -5.39
CA THR A 229 12.61 8.32 -5.78
C THR A 229 13.34 6.99 -5.58
N LYS A 230 14.61 6.91 -5.96
CA LYS A 230 15.48 5.75 -5.68
C LYS A 230 15.47 5.39 -4.20
N PHE A 231 15.66 6.35 -3.30
CA PHE A 231 15.66 6.09 -1.86
C PHE A 231 14.28 5.77 -1.30
N ALA A 232 13.23 6.44 -1.79
CA ALA A 232 11.87 6.20 -1.35
C ALA A 232 11.39 4.78 -1.69
N TYR A 233 11.76 4.25 -2.85
CA TYR A 233 11.37 2.92 -3.34
C TYR A 233 12.46 1.86 -3.19
N GLN A 234 13.63 2.21 -2.65
CA GLN A 234 14.79 1.33 -2.46
C GLN A 234 15.21 0.61 -3.75
N LEU A 235 15.26 1.34 -4.87
CA LEU A 235 15.77 0.80 -6.13
C LEU A 235 17.27 0.50 -5.98
N SER A 236 17.74 -0.61 -6.55
CA SER A 236 19.17 -0.89 -6.63
C SER A 236 19.88 0.13 -7.52
N ASP A 237 21.18 0.29 -7.34
CA ASP A 237 21.98 1.20 -8.17
C ASP A 237 21.89 0.80 -9.65
N GLU A 238 21.93 -0.50 -9.94
CA GLU A 238 21.84 -1.03 -11.30
C GLU A 238 20.46 -0.76 -11.93
N VAL A 239 19.37 -0.98 -11.19
CA VAL A 239 18.01 -0.71 -11.68
C VAL A 239 17.79 0.78 -11.93
N ASP A 240 18.24 1.64 -11.03
CA ASP A 240 18.15 3.09 -11.20
C ASP A 240 18.92 3.56 -12.44
N GLU A 241 20.21 3.28 -12.50
CA GLU A 241 21.13 3.78 -13.53
C GLU A 241 20.86 3.17 -14.90
N GLU A 242 20.62 1.86 -14.97
CA GLU A 242 20.49 1.17 -16.24
C GLU A 242 19.07 1.13 -16.76
N TYR A 243 18.04 1.07 -15.91
CA TYR A 243 16.65 0.93 -16.40
C TYR A 243 15.89 2.24 -16.41
N PHE A 244 15.88 2.99 -15.30
CA PHE A 244 15.04 4.18 -15.15
C PHE A 244 15.71 5.50 -15.57
N ARG A 245 16.99 5.73 -15.28
CA ARG A 245 17.67 6.96 -15.70
C ARG A 245 17.74 7.21 -17.20
N PRO A 246 17.78 6.20 -18.09
CA PRO A 246 17.64 6.46 -19.50
C PRO A 246 16.31 7.13 -19.85
N LEU A 247 15.27 7.01 -19.02
CA LEU A 247 13.97 7.68 -19.17
C LEU A 247 13.98 9.15 -18.70
N ASN A 248 15.09 9.66 -18.17
CA ASN A 248 15.16 11.05 -17.71
C ASN A 248 14.86 12.02 -18.86
N ASN A 249 14.04 13.03 -18.59
CA ASN A 249 13.55 14.01 -19.57
C ASN A 249 12.74 13.41 -20.73
N MET A 250 12.32 12.14 -20.65
CA MET A 250 11.36 11.56 -21.58
C MET A 250 9.97 11.54 -20.95
N ARG A 251 8.93 11.76 -21.77
CA ARG A 251 7.57 11.54 -21.34
C ARG A 251 7.29 10.04 -21.36
N ALA A 252 6.99 9.48 -20.20
CA ALA A 252 6.70 8.07 -20.05
C ALA A 252 5.71 7.84 -18.92
N PHE A 253 4.97 6.75 -19.02
CA PHE A 253 4.05 6.28 -17.98
C PHE A 253 4.29 4.79 -17.72
N MET A 254 3.75 4.28 -16.62
CA MET A 254 3.89 2.86 -16.30
C MET A 254 2.62 2.30 -15.67
N TYR A 255 2.43 1.00 -15.83
CA TYR A 255 1.44 0.26 -15.06
C TYR A 255 2.06 -0.35 -13.82
N LEU A 256 1.22 -0.62 -12.83
CA LEU A 256 1.56 -1.20 -11.54
C LEU A 256 0.60 -2.37 -11.24
N PRO A 257 0.75 -3.52 -11.90
CA PRO A 257 0.01 -4.72 -11.54
C PRO A 257 0.29 -5.14 -10.10
N MET A 258 -0.79 -5.47 -9.38
CA MET A 258 -0.80 -5.76 -7.96
C MET A 258 -1.72 -6.95 -7.68
N LEU A 259 -1.31 -7.85 -6.79
CA LEU A 259 -2.11 -8.99 -6.37
C LEU A 259 -3.12 -8.56 -5.33
N LEU A 260 -4.42 -8.72 -5.62
CA LEU A 260 -5.48 -8.53 -4.62
C LEU A 260 -5.48 -9.65 -3.58
N ARG A 261 -5.06 -10.85 -3.98
CA ARG A 261 -5.00 -12.02 -3.11
C ARG A 261 -3.61 -12.67 -3.14
N ALA A 262 -2.64 -11.98 -2.55
CA ALA A 262 -1.30 -12.54 -2.39
C ALA A 262 -1.30 -13.80 -1.51
N ARG A 263 -0.57 -14.83 -1.97
CA ARG A 263 -0.38 -16.08 -1.23
C ARG A 263 0.72 -15.97 -0.20
N ALA A 264 1.67 -15.07 -0.44
CA ALA A 264 2.72 -14.74 0.52
C ALA A 264 2.16 -14.40 1.91
N ARG A 265 2.87 -14.88 2.94
CA ARG A 265 2.55 -14.67 4.36
C ARG A 265 3.81 -14.29 5.11
N GLY A 266 3.81 -13.08 5.66
CA GLY A 266 4.89 -12.61 6.51
C GLY A 266 4.64 -12.82 7.99
N LYS A 267 5.62 -12.40 8.79
CA LYS A 267 5.57 -12.41 10.26
C LYS A 267 6.21 -11.13 10.80
N LEU A 268 5.71 -10.69 11.95
CA LEU A 268 6.21 -9.54 12.70
C LEU A 268 6.69 -10.00 14.08
N ARG A 269 7.91 -9.63 14.46
CA ARG A 269 8.49 -9.96 15.77
C ARG A 269 9.12 -8.73 16.40
N LEU A 270 9.27 -8.76 17.73
CA LEU A 270 10.16 -7.80 18.38
C LEU A 270 11.61 -8.05 17.94
N LYS A 271 12.32 -6.98 17.60
CA LYS A 271 13.78 -7.00 17.44
C LYS A 271 14.48 -6.90 18.80
N SER A 272 13.93 -6.09 19.70
CA SER A 272 14.39 -5.95 21.09
C SER A 272 13.25 -5.44 22.00
N THR A 273 13.54 -5.23 23.28
CA THR A 273 12.63 -4.60 24.25
C THR A 273 12.63 -3.07 24.19
N ASN A 274 13.49 -2.45 23.37
CA ASN A 274 13.51 -1.00 23.21
C ASN A 274 12.31 -0.57 22.35
N PRO A 275 11.35 0.21 22.89
CA PRO A 275 10.14 0.61 22.16
C PRO A 275 10.41 1.49 20.93
N PHE A 276 11.60 2.09 20.84
CA PHE A 276 12.03 2.93 19.71
C PHE A 276 12.68 2.13 18.58
N HIS A 277 12.99 0.85 18.80
CA HIS A 277 13.44 0.00 17.71
C HIS A 277 12.24 -0.45 16.87
N HIS A 278 12.43 -0.45 15.55
CA HIS A 278 11.47 -1.05 14.62
C HIS A 278 11.37 -2.56 14.89
N PRO A 279 10.16 -3.15 14.70
CA PRO A 279 10.00 -4.59 14.77
C PRO A 279 10.76 -5.27 13.62
N GLU A 280 11.09 -6.55 13.79
CA GLU A 280 11.54 -7.39 12.68
C GLU A 280 10.33 -7.77 11.83
N PHE A 281 10.33 -7.36 10.57
CA PHE A 281 9.34 -7.75 9.56
C PHE A 281 10.01 -8.68 8.54
N LYS A 282 9.44 -9.87 8.37
CA LYS A 282 9.88 -10.83 7.35
C LYS A 282 8.71 -11.17 6.44
N TYR A 283 8.88 -10.92 5.15
CA TYR A 283 7.90 -11.18 4.11
C TYR A 283 8.65 -11.57 2.84
N GLN A 284 8.36 -12.74 2.30
CA GLN A 284 8.98 -13.26 1.09
C GLN A 284 7.93 -13.23 -0.02
N TYR A 285 8.15 -12.42 -1.04
CA TYR A 285 7.29 -12.40 -2.22
C TYR A 285 7.57 -13.62 -3.10
N PHE A 286 6.53 -14.07 -3.81
CA PHE A 286 6.65 -15.02 -4.92
C PHE A 286 7.21 -16.41 -4.56
N GLU A 287 6.96 -16.88 -3.34
CA GLU A 287 7.17 -18.30 -2.98
C GLU A 287 6.20 -19.24 -3.72
N ASP A 288 5.08 -18.69 -4.22
CA ASP A 288 4.12 -19.39 -5.07
C ASP A 288 4.16 -18.82 -6.49
N GLU A 289 4.46 -19.65 -7.48
CA GLU A 289 4.60 -19.24 -8.88
C GLU A 289 3.30 -18.63 -9.44
N ARG A 290 2.13 -18.98 -8.88
CA ARG A 290 0.84 -18.42 -9.29
C ARG A 290 0.74 -16.92 -9.01
N ASP A 291 1.44 -16.42 -8.00
CA ASP A 291 1.51 -14.98 -7.72
C ASP A 291 2.30 -14.27 -8.84
N VAL A 292 3.34 -14.89 -9.39
CA VAL A 292 4.08 -14.37 -10.55
C VAL A 292 3.24 -14.46 -11.82
N ASP A 293 2.57 -15.60 -12.05
CA ASP A 293 1.70 -15.82 -13.22
C ASP A 293 0.59 -14.77 -13.31
N ALA A 294 -0.07 -14.47 -12.19
CA ALA A 294 -1.13 -13.47 -12.13
C ALA A 294 -0.61 -12.06 -12.47
N LEU A 295 0.58 -11.68 -11.98
CA LEU A 295 1.18 -10.39 -12.32
C LEU A 295 1.59 -10.31 -13.79
N VAL A 296 2.19 -11.37 -14.34
CA VAL A 296 2.50 -11.43 -15.78
C VAL A 296 1.23 -11.35 -16.62
N TYR A 297 0.15 -12.02 -16.20
CA TYR A 297 -1.15 -11.89 -16.84
C TYR A 297 -1.63 -10.43 -16.87
N GLY A 298 -1.48 -9.70 -15.74
CA GLY A 298 -1.77 -8.28 -15.68
C GLY A 298 -0.91 -7.41 -16.60
N ILE A 299 0.39 -7.71 -16.71
CA ILE A 299 1.31 -7.04 -17.65
C ILE A 299 0.84 -7.21 -19.10
N LEU A 300 0.50 -8.43 -19.51
CA LEU A 300 0.05 -8.71 -20.88
C LEU A 300 -1.25 -7.98 -21.22
N HIS A 301 -2.16 -7.84 -20.25
CA HIS A 301 -3.37 -7.04 -20.43
C HIS A 301 -3.10 -5.54 -20.51
N ALA A 302 -2.19 -5.02 -19.69
CA ALA A 302 -1.74 -3.63 -19.81
C ALA A 302 -1.14 -3.33 -21.21
N ILE A 303 -0.37 -4.27 -21.77
CA ILE A 303 0.15 -4.18 -23.14
C ILE A 303 -0.99 -4.19 -24.16
N ASN A 304 -1.95 -5.12 -24.04
CA ASN A 304 -3.09 -5.20 -24.95
C ASN A 304 -3.98 -3.93 -24.92
N VAL A 305 -4.19 -3.35 -23.75
CA VAL A 305 -4.90 -2.07 -23.58
C VAL A 305 -4.16 -0.93 -24.29
N THR A 306 -2.83 -0.90 -24.13
CA THR A 306 -1.98 0.16 -24.68
C THR A 306 -1.77 0.03 -26.19
N SER A 307 -2.03 -1.13 -26.78
CA SER A 307 -2.01 -1.34 -28.24
C SER A 307 -3.31 -0.97 -28.94
N GLN A 308 -4.33 -0.48 -28.23
CA GLN A 308 -5.61 -0.13 -28.84
C GLN A 308 -5.57 1.26 -29.52
N PRO A 309 -6.46 1.54 -30.50
CA PRO A 309 -6.47 2.81 -31.25
C PRO A 309 -6.52 4.07 -30.40
N ALA A 310 -7.06 4.00 -29.17
CA ALA A 310 -7.09 5.11 -28.23
C ALA A 310 -5.71 5.73 -27.96
N PHE A 311 -4.61 4.97 -28.11
CA PHE A 311 -3.26 5.45 -27.86
C PHE A 311 -2.51 5.96 -29.10
N GLU A 312 -3.05 5.81 -30.32
CA GLU A 312 -2.35 6.16 -31.57
C GLU A 312 -1.89 7.62 -31.60
N HIS A 313 -2.74 8.54 -31.13
CA HIS A 313 -2.44 9.97 -31.11
C HIS A 313 -1.26 10.34 -30.19
N LEU A 314 -1.02 9.55 -29.14
CA LEU A 314 0.09 9.73 -28.20
C LEU A 314 1.41 9.14 -28.73
N GLY A 315 1.35 8.30 -29.77
CA GLY A 315 2.53 7.63 -30.31
C GLY A 315 3.26 6.80 -29.25
N VAL A 316 2.53 5.96 -28.50
CA VAL A 316 3.11 5.18 -27.41
C VAL A 316 4.00 4.04 -27.91
N GLU A 317 5.09 3.81 -27.21
CA GLU A 317 6.03 2.71 -27.47
C GLU A 317 6.33 1.95 -26.18
N LEU A 318 6.23 0.62 -26.21
CA LEU A 318 6.66 -0.23 -25.10
C LEU A 318 8.18 -0.11 -24.90
N TYR A 319 8.61 0.28 -23.71
CA TYR A 319 10.03 0.49 -23.41
C TYR A 319 10.82 -0.83 -23.46
N ALA A 320 11.61 -1.00 -24.54
CA ALA A 320 12.28 -2.26 -24.86
C ALA A 320 13.59 -2.52 -24.11
N LYS A 321 14.05 -1.59 -23.26
CA LYS A 321 15.24 -1.83 -22.43
C LYS A 321 14.94 -2.97 -21.47
N LYS A 322 15.85 -3.95 -21.36
CA LYS A 322 15.67 -5.07 -20.45
C LYS A 322 16.03 -4.64 -19.03
N VAL A 323 15.29 -5.16 -18.04
CA VAL A 323 15.61 -4.95 -16.63
C VAL A 323 16.94 -5.65 -16.32
N PRO A 324 17.83 -5.05 -15.52
CA PRO A 324 19.05 -5.69 -15.05
C PRO A 324 18.81 -7.10 -14.49
N GLY A 325 19.59 -8.08 -14.96
CA GLY A 325 19.46 -9.50 -14.61
C GLY A 325 18.47 -10.30 -15.47
N CYS A 326 17.74 -9.66 -16.37
CA CYS A 326 16.79 -10.29 -17.30
C CYS A 326 17.25 -10.28 -18.77
N GLU A 327 18.51 -9.97 -19.04
CA GLU A 327 19.07 -9.75 -20.37
C GLU A 327 19.05 -11.00 -21.25
N ASN A 328 19.19 -12.17 -20.61
CA ASN A 328 19.24 -13.48 -21.28
C ASN A 328 17.89 -13.91 -21.86
N PHE A 329 16.78 -13.31 -21.44
CA PHE A 329 15.46 -13.61 -21.98
C PHE A 329 15.18 -12.74 -23.19
N LYS A 330 14.53 -13.29 -24.23
CA LYS A 330 14.04 -12.48 -25.35
C LYS A 330 13.01 -11.48 -24.82
N PHE A 331 13.12 -10.21 -25.22
CA PHE A 331 12.20 -9.18 -24.75
C PHE A 331 10.76 -9.49 -25.17
N ASN A 332 9.80 -9.08 -24.33
CA ASN A 332 8.37 -9.29 -24.52
C ASN A 332 7.95 -10.77 -24.70
N THR A 333 8.64 -11.70 -24.02
CA THR A 333 8.19 -13.09 -23.85
C THR A 333 7.75 -13.36 -22.42
N LEU A 334 7.06 -14.48 -22.20
CA LEU A 334 6.62 -14.90 -20.88
C LEU A 334 7.80 -15.00 -19.90
N GLU A 335 8.93 -15.57 -20.34
CA GLU A 335 10.13 -15.75 -19.51
C GLU A 335 10.74 -14.41 -19.10
N TYR A 336 10.77 -13.43 -20.01
CA TYR A 336 11.22 -12.09 -19.69
C TYR A 336 10.31 -11.44 -18.64
N TRP A 337 8.99 -11.49 -18.81
CA TRP A 337 8.06 -10.88 -17.86
C TRP A 337 8.08 -11.55 -16.49
N ARG A 338 8.31 -12.87 -16.42
CA ARG A 338 8.53 -13.58 -15.15
C ARG A 338 9.80 -13.13 -14.43
N CYS A 339 10.86 -12.84 -15.17
CA CYS A 339 12.08 -12.28 -14.62
C CYS A 339 11.85 -10.83 -14.15
N HIS A 340 11.20 -10.01 -14.99
CA HIS A 340 10.82 -8.62 -14.70
C HIS A 340 10.03 -8.52 -13.38
N VAL A 341 9.01 -9.36 -13.18
CA VAL A 341 8.21 -9.38 -11.94
C VAL A 341 9.06 -9.60 -10.69
N ARG A 342 10.05 -10.50 -10.76
CA ARG A 342 10.92 -10.78 -9.62
C ARG A 342 11.93 -9.67 -9.35
N THR A 343 12.46 -9.04 -10.41
CA THR A 343 13.45 -7.98 -10.25
C THR A 343 12.83 -6.64 -9.85
N LEU A 344 11.68 -6.26 -10.44
CA LEU A 344 10.97 -5.02 -10.15
C LEU A 344 9.77 -5.23 -9.22
N THR A 345 9.95 -6.10 -8.22
CA THR A 345 8.94 -6.37 -7.18
C THR A 345 8.51 -5.06 -6.50
N ALA A 346 7.21 -4.82 -6.42
CA ALA A 346 6.62 -3.67 -5.73
C ALA A 346 5.95 -4.08 -4.42
N THR A 347 6.07 -3.22 -3.41
CA THR A 347 5.25 -3.26 -2.19
C THR A 347 4.36 -2.03 -2.15
N PHE A 348 3.06 -2.21 -1.88
CA PHE A 348 2.07 -1.12 -1.91
C PHE A 348 1.66 -0.66 -0.51
N GLN A 349 2.41 -1.08 0.52
CA GLN A 349 2.25 -0.59 1.90
C GLN A 349 0.87 -0.92 2.52
N HIS A 350 0.28 -2.04 2.08
CA HIS A 350 -1.03 -2.51 2.54
C HIS A 350 -0.92 -3.62 3.60
N GLN A 351 0.05 -3.53 4.52
CA GLN A 351 0.28 -4.59 5.51
C GLN A 351 -0.85 -4.65 6.54
N VAL A 352 -1.43 -5.84 6.69
CA VAL A 352 -2.52 -6.11 7.64
C VAL A 352 -2.32 -7.44 8.38
N ALA A 353 -3.32 -7.84 9.19
CA ALA A 353 -3.41 -9.12 9.90
C ALA A 353 -2.41 -9.38 11.05
N THR A 354 -1.58 -8.39 11.41
CA THR A 354 -0.67 -8.49 12.57
C THR A 354 -1.41 -8.67 13.90
N CYS A 355 -2.67 -8.24 13.98
CA CYS A 355 -3.59 -8.40 15.10
C CYS A 355 -4.94 -9.00 14.63
N LYS A 356 -4.88 -10.00 13.73
CA LYS A 356 -6.02 -10.63 13.04
C LYS A 356 -7.30 -10.74 13.89
N MET A 357 -8.41 -10.23 13.37
CA MET A 357 -9.75 -10.41 13.92
C MET A 357 -10.27 -11.81 13.61
N GLY A 358 -10.86 -12.48 14.60
CA GLY A 358 -11.47 -13.79 14.42
C GLY A 358 -12.16 -14.32 15.68
N PRO A 359 -12.92 -15.42 15.57
CA PRO A 359 -13.53 -16.06 16.73
C PRO A 359 -12.46 -16.58 17.70
N ALA A 360 -12.78 -16.72 18.99
CA ALA A 360 -11.83 -17.19 20.00
C ALA A 360 -11.26 -18.61 19.75
N LYS A 361 -11.93 -19.39 18.89
CA LYS A 361 -11.47 -20.72 18.45
C LYS A 361 -10.47 -20.66 17.29
N ASP A 362 -10.34 -19.53 16.60
CA ASP A 362 -9.31 -19.34 15.56
C ASP A 362 -7.93 -19.21 16.24
N PRO A 363 -6.99 -20.13 15.99
CA PRO A 363 -5.67 -20.11 16.63
C PRO A 363 -4.78 -18.95 16.18
N GLU A 364 -5.23 -18.11 15.25
CA GLU A 364 -4.54 -16.93 14.76
C GLU A 364 -5.23 -15.62 15.17
N ALA A 365 -6.40 -15.69 15.81
CA ALA A 365 -7.14 -14.50 16.22
C ALA A 365 -6.49 -13.81 17.43
N VAL A 366 -6.32 -12.50 17.32
CA VAL A 366 -5.84 -11.62 18.39
C VAL A 366 -6.98 -10.82 18.98
N VAL A 367 -7.94 -10.40 18.15
CA VAL A 367 -9.13 -9.66 18.56
C VAL A 367 -10.42 -10.34 18.12
N ASP A 368 -11.52 -10.07 18.83
CA ASP A 368 -12.85 -10.52 18.43
C ASP A 368 -13.55 -9.58 17.44
N HIS A 369 -14.78 -9.92 17.03
CA HIS A 369 -15.60 -9.12 16.11
C HIS A 369 -15.97 -7.71 16.63
N ARG A 370 -15.73 -7.42 17.92
CA ARG A 370 -15.86 -6.08 18.51
C ARG A 370 -14.49 -5.43 18.73
N LEU A 371 -13.45 -5.96 18.11
CA LEU A 371 -12.07 -5.49 18.16
C LEU A 371 -11.41 -5.61 19.54
N ARG A 372 -12.01 -6.38 20.46
CA ARG A 372 -11.49 -6.57 21.82
C ARG A 372 -10.39 -7.61 21.81
N VAL A 373 -9.27 -7.32 22.49
CA VAL A 373 -8.15 -8.25 22.59
C VAL A 373 -8.56 -9.48 23.39
N HIS A 374 -8.37 -10.67 22.81
CA HIS A 374 -8.73 -11.93 23.47
C HIS A 374 -7.97 -12.08 24.79
N GLY A 375 -8.71 -12.33 25.87
CA GLY A 375 -8.16 -12.53 27.21
C GLY A 375 -7.76 -11.27 27.97
N ILE A 376 -7.92 -10.07 27.41
CA ILE A 376 -7.64 -8.79 28.08
C ILE A 376 -8.91 -7.92 28.09
N THR A 377 -9.33 -7.46 29.27
CA THR A 377 -10.48 -6.55 29.39
C THR A 377 -10.04 -5.09 29.25
N GLY A 378 -10.91 -4.23 28.70
CA GLY A 378 -10.62 -2.81 28.53
C GLY A 378 -9.58 -2.48 27.45
N LEU A 379 -9.26 -3.40 26.53
CA LEU A 379 -8.28 -3.19 25.46
C LEU A 379 -8.83 -3.57 24.08
N ARG A 380 -8.66 -2.69 23.10
CA ARG A 380 -9.01 -2.93 21.69
C ARG A 380 -7.86 -2.61 20.74
N VAL A 381 -7.90 -3.20 19.55
CA VAL A 381 -7.08 -2.79 18.40
C VAL A 381 -8.02 -2.36 17.27
N ALA A 382 -8.05 -1.06 16.97
CA ALA A 382 -8.87 -0.45 15.94
C ALA A 382 -7.97 0.24 14.90
N ASP A 383 -7.32 -0.57 14.07
CA ASP A 383 -6.53 -0.14 12.92
C ASP A 383 -6.44 -1.28 11.90
N VAL A 384 -5.73 -1.03 10.80
CA VAL A 384 -5.58 -1.97 9.69
C VAL A 384 -4.96 -3.32 10.08
N GLY A 385 -4.24 -3.41 11.20
CA GLY A 385 -3.65 -4.66 11.68
C GLY A 385 -4.67 -5.71 12.10
N ASN A 386 -5.91 -5.29 12.41
CA ASN A 386 -6.98 -6.22 12.81
C ASN A 386 -7.70 -6.90 11.65
N HIS A 387 -7.54 -6.44 10.40
CA HIS A 387 -8.19 -7.10 9.27
C HIS A 387 -7.76 -8.57 9.19
N SER A 388 -8.74 -9.46 9.05
CA SER A 388 -8.49 -10.91 9.07
C SER A 388 -7.63 -11.37 7.88
N ARG A 389 -7.75 -10.64 6.77
CA ARG A 389 -7.05 -10.80 5.49
C ARG A 389 -6.99 -9.42 4.82
N ILE A 390 -6.14 -9.29 3.83
CA ILE A 390 -6.16 -8.12 2.95
C ILE A 390 -7.47 -8.06 2.16
N ALA A 391 -7.92 -6.85 1.82
CA ALA A 391 -9.17 -6.67 1.10
C ALA A 391 -9.01 -7.16 -0.34
N ASN A 392 -9.97 -7.96 -0.82
CA ASN A 392 -9.99 -8.45 -2.20
C ASN A 392 -11.05 -7.73 -3.05
N ARG A 393 -11.57 -6.61 -2.55
CA ARG A 393 -12.53 -5.75 -3.24
C ARG A 393 -12.00 -4.32 -3.19
N PRO A 394 -12.25 -3.52 -4.24
CA PRO A 394 -11.97 -2.09 -4.24
C PRO A 394 -12.66 -1.38 -3.06
N HIS A 395 -12.08 -0.28 -2.58
CA HIS A 395 -12.49 0.46 -1.39
C HIS A 395 -13.38 1.67 -1.65
#